data_AF-G3BAU0-F1
#
_entry.id   AF-G3BAU0-F1
#
_cell.length_a   1.000
_cell.length_b   1.000
_cell.length_c   1.000
_cell.angle_alpha   90.00
_cell.angle_beta   90.00
_cell.angle_gamma   90.00
#
_symmetry.space_group_name_H-M   'P 1'
#
loop_
_entity.id
_entity.type
_entity.pdbx_description
1 polymer ?
#
loop_
_entity_poly.entity_id
_entity_poly.type
_entity_poly.pdbx_seq_one_letter_code
_entity_poly.pdbx_strand_id
1 'polypeptide(L)'
;MKLAEALRIRMDYSKKIALVKGRIKECVKVQEGDDSPENPYDLLDELHILDFKLTKLIAEINLVNSEVLVELPSFLEEDCFDEGSYNPGFKYDEMMVEEGEVKPAKKTLCEALSERESLKRRIELMQFTISAGSVANNFNYSKSEIKIICLINPIKLQKVMNKLSEHSRIIDTKIQELNWEVDFEDVLETIIKRKRAESRKVRRWYFF
;
A
#
# COMPACT_ATOMS: atom_id res chain seq x y z
N MET A 1 -20.10 -4.39 -10.16
CA MET A 1 -19.24 -4.97 -9.09
C MET A 1 -18.74 -3.87 -8.15
N LYS A 2 -18.49 -4.16 -6.88
CA LYS A 2 -17.86 -3.22 -5.92
C LYS A 2 -16.33 -3.18 -6.07
N LEU A 3 -15.68 -2.09 -5.62
CA LEU A 3 -14.21 -1.97 -5.62
C LEU A 3 -13.55 -3.09 -4.79
N ALA A 4 -14.14 -3.46 -3.65
CA ALA A 4 -13.68 -4.59 -2.83
C ALA A 4 -13.69 -5.92 -3.60
N GLU A 5 -14.70 -6.16 -4.46
CA GLU A 5 -14.77 -7.36 -5.29
C GLU A 5 -13.68 -7.35 -6.37
N ALA A 6 -13.44 -6.20 -7.01
CA ALA A 6 -12.33 -6.04 -7.96
C ALA A 6 -10.97 -6.31 -7.30
N LEU A 7 -10.76 -5.83 -6.07
CA LEU A 7 -9.55 -6.12 -5.28
C LEU A 7 -9.41 -7.61 -4.95
N ARG A 8 -10.52 -8.30 -4.65
CA ARG A 8 -10.53 -9.75 -4.44
C ARG A 8 -10.15 -10.50 -5.72
N ILE A 9 -10.75 -10.13 -6.85
CA ILE A 9 -10.45 -10.73 -8.16
C ILE A 9 -8.98 -10.53 -8.53
N ARG A 10 -8.40 -9.34 -8.26
CA ARG A 10 -6.97 -9.08 -8.44
C ARG A 10 -6.13 -10.07 -7.65
N MET A 11 -6.45 -10.28 -6.37
CA MET A 11 -5.75 -11.25 -5.52
C MET A 11 -5.89 -12.67 -6.06
N ASP A 12 -7.08 -13.06 -6.51
CA ASP A 12 -7.34 -14.38 -7.06
C ASP A 12 -6.56 -14.63 -8.35
N TYR A 13 -6.46 -13.63 -9.24
CA TYR A 13 -5.59 -13.72 -10.43
C TYR A 13 -4.12 -13.85 -10.05
N SER A 14 -3.61 -13.07 -9.10
CA SER A 14 -2.22 -13.21 -8.65
C SER A 14 -1.94 -14.60 -8.06
N LYS A 15 -2.87 -15.17 -7.30
CA LYS A 15 -2.77 -16.54 -6.77
C LYS A 15 -2.76 -17.58 -7.88
N LYS A 16 -3.68 -17.46 -8.86
CA LYS A 16 -3.72 -18.36 -10.02
C LYS A 16 -2.44 -18.32 -10.83
N ILE A 17 -1.89 -17.12 -11.07
CA ILE A 17 -0.59 -16.95 -11.74
C ILE A 17 0.52 -17.66 -10.95
N ALA A 18 0.55 -17.55 -9.62
CA ALA A 18 1.53 -18.25 -8.79
C ALA A 18 1.40 -19.78 -8.91
N LEU A 19 0.17 -20.31 -8.94
CA LEU A 19 -0.10 -21.74 -9.12
C LEU A 19 0.36 -22.24 -10.50
N VAL A 20 0.00 -21.54 -11.57
CA VAL A 20 0.42 -21.90 -12.95
C VAL A 20 1.94 -21.82 -13.08
N LYS A 21 2.59 -20.81 -12.49
CA LYS A 21 4.06 -20.74 -12.41
C LYS A 21 4.67 -21.96 -11.70
N GLY A 22 4.02 -22.45 -10.65
CA GLY A 22 4.41 -23.70 -9.96
C GLY A 22 4.33 -24.91 -10.89
N ARG A 23 3.19 -25.11 -11.55
CA ARG A 23 2.97 -26.21 -12.52
C ARG A 23 3.97 -26.18 -13.68
N ILE A 24 4.20 -25.00 -14.26
CA ILE A 24 5.21 -24.82 -15.32
C ILE A 24 6.60 -25.25 -14.83
N LYS A 25 6.98 -24.87 -13.61
CA LYS A 25 8.30 -25.23 -13.06
C LYS A 25 8.49 -26.75 -12.98
N GLU A 26 7.43 -27.49 -12.70
CA GLU A 26 7.43 -28.96 -12.63
C GLU A 26 7.44 -29.61 -14.02
N CYS A 27 6.71 -29.03 -15.00
CA CYS A 27 6.57 -29.59 -16.35
C CYS A 27 7.74 -29.26 -17.29
N VAL A 28 8.48 -28.17 -17.04
CA VAL A 28 9.58 -27.72 -17.92
C VAL A 28 10.82 -28.63 -17.84
N LYS A 29 10.94 -29.46 -16.81
CA LYS A 29 12.11 -30.34 -16.61
C LYS A 29 11.66 -31.78 -16.43
N VAL A 30 11.91 -32.61 -17.44
CA VAL A 30 11.71 -34.05 -17.41
C VAL A 30 13.02 -34.79 -17.62
N GLN A 31 13.13 -36.03 -17.12
CA GLN A 31 14.28 -36.88 -17.41
C GLN A 31 14.22 -37.36 -18.86
N GLU A 32 15.36 -37.73 -19.44
CA GLU A 32 15.39 -38.28 -20.80
C GLU A 32 14.53 -39.54 -20.89
N GLY A 33 13.48 -39.50 -21.71
CA GLY A 33 12.54 -40.61 -21.91
C GLY A 33 11.24 -40.53 -21.10
N ASP A 34 11.10 -39.56 -20.19
CA ASP A 34 9.84 -39.28 -19.49
C ASP A 34 9.02 -38.21 -20.23
N ASP A 35 7.71 -38.43 -20.33
CA ASP A 35 6.77 -37.42 -20.81
C ASP A 35 6.34 -36.48 -19.67
N SER A 36 6.20 -35.20 -20.00
CA SER A 36 5.65 -34.22 -19.07
C SER A 36 4.17 -34.54 -18.78
N PRO A 37 3.70 -34.43 -17.52
CA PRO A 37 2.31 -34.68 -17.17
C PRO A 37 1.34 -33.68 -17.83
N GLU A 38 1.82 -32.48 -18.13
CA GLU A 38 1.06 -31.43 -18.83
C GLU A 38 1.93 -30.79 -19.92
N ASN A 39 1.29 -30.32 -20.99
CA ASN A 39 2.01 -29.61 -22.04
C ASN A 39 2.43 -28.21 -21.56
N PRO A 40 3.74 -27.89 -21.53
CA PRO A 40 4.22 -26.60 -21.05
C PRO A 40 3.73 -25.42 -21.90
N TYR A 41 3.44 -25.62 -23.19
CA TYR A 41 2.94 -24.56 -24.06
C TYR A 41 1.51 -24.15 -23.71
N ASP A 42 0.64 -25.11 -23.38
CA ASP A 42 -0.74 -24.83 -22.97
C ASP A 42 -0.78 -24.05 -21.64
N LEU A 43 0.14 -24.36 -20.71
CA LEU A 43 0.30 -23.63 -19.45
C LEU A 43 0.84 -22.21 -19.65
N LEU A 44 1.72 -22.01 -20.64
CA LEU A 44 2.22 -20.68 -21.00
C LEU A 44 1.09 -19.82 -21.58
N ASP A 45 0.25 -20.37 -22.44
CA ASP A 45 -0.92 -19.67 -22.97
C ASP A 45 -1.92 -19.30 -21.87
N GLU A 46 -2.20 -20.22 -20.94
CA GLU A 46 -3.01 -19.94 -19.75
C GLU A 46 -2.41 -18.79 -18.93
N LEU A 47 -1.11 -18.82 -18.69
CA LEU A 47 -0.39 -17.78 -17.95
C LEU A 47 -0.49 -16.42 -18.64
N HIS A 48 -0.30 -16.36 -19.96
CA HIS A 48 -0.41 -15.11 -20.74
C HIS A 48 -1.81 -14.51 -20.65
N ILE A 49 -2.86 -15.34 -20.74
CA ILE A 49 -4.25 -14.87 -20.60
C ILE A 49 -4.49 -14.31 -19.19
N LEU A 50 -4.01 -14.99 -18.15
CA LEU A 50 -4.16 -14.54 -16.77
C LEU A 50 -3.39 -13.24 -16.50
N ASP A 51 -2.18 -13.12 -17.01
CA ASP A 51 -1.35 -11.91 -16.89
C ASP A 51 -2.00 -10.71 -17.57
N PHE A 52 -2.54 -10.90 -18.77
CA PHE A 52 -3.29 -9.85 -19.47
C PHE A 52 -4.51 -9.38 -18.66
N LYS A 53 -5.30 -10.33 -18.13
CA LYS A 53 -6.48 -10.03 -17.30
C LYS A 53 -6.08 -9.29 -16.02
N LEU A 54 -5.02 -9.72 -15.35
CA LEU A 54 -4.52 -9.07 -14.13
C LEU A 54 -4.04 -7.64 -14.43
N THR A 55 -3.22 -7.48 -15.47
CA THR A 55 -2.67 -6.17 -15.87
C THR A 55 -3.79 -5.18 -16.20
N LYS A 56 -4.79 -5.62 -16.97
CA LYS A 56 -5.97 -4.81 -17.27
C LYS A 56 -6.70 -4.38 -15.99
N LEU A 57 -6.97 -5.33 -15.09
CA LEU A 57 -7.70 -5.05 -13.86
C LEU A 57 -6.92 -4.10 -12.92
N ILE A 58 -5.60 -4.24 -12.83
CA ILE A 58 -4.74 -3.33 -12.06
C ILE A 58 -4.84 -1.91 -12.61
N ALA A 59 -4.78 -1.74 -13.93
CA ALA A 59 -4.89 -0.43 -14.56
C ALA A 59 -6.25 0.22 -14.28
N GLU A 60 -7.34 -0.55 -14.36
CA GLU A 60 -8.69 -0.07 -14.05
C GLU A 60 -8.84 0.32 -12.57
N ILE A 61 -8.34 -0.49 -11.64
CA ILE A 61 -8.32 -0.17 -10.20
C ILE A 61 -7.54 1.11 -9.94
N ASN A 62 -6.36 1.27 -10.54
CA ASN A 62 -5.56 2.47 -10.35
C ASN A 62 -6.26 3.73 -10.87
N LEU A 63 -6.99 3.65 -11.99
CA LEU A 63 -7.79 4.76 -12.50
C LEU A 63 -8.90 5.15 -11.52
N VAL A 64 -9.62 4.16 -10.97
CA VAL A 64 -10.68 4.41 -9.98
C VAL A 64 -10.10 5.01 -8.70
N ASN A 65 -8.98 4.48 -8.19
CA ASN A 65 -8.32 4.99 -6.99
C ASN A 65 -7.85 6.45 -7.12
N SER A 66 -7.52 6.90 -8.33
CA SER A 66 -7.11 8.29 -8.57
C SER A 66 -8.28 9.26 -8.63
N GLU A 67 -9.52 8.78 -8.84
CA GLU A 67 -10.71 9.63 -8.99
C GLU A 67 -11.58 9.63 -7.73
N VAL A 68 -11.61 8.51 -6.98
CA VAL A 68 -12.39 8.38 -5.75
C VAL A 68 -11.79 9.25 -4.64
N LEU A 69 -12.65 10.00 -3.96
CA LEU A 69 -12.27 10.86 -2.84
C LEU A 69 -12.56 10.18 -1.49
N VAL A 70 -11.69 10.45 -0.53
CA VAL A 70 -11.74 9.94 0.85
C VAL A 70 -11.63 11.11 1.81
N GLU A 71 -12.48 11.10 2.83
CA GLU A 71 -12.39 12.04 3.95
C GLU A 71 -11.56 11.42 5.07
N LEU A 72 -10.30 11.85 5.20
CA LEU A 72 -9.40 11.40 6.26
C LEU A 72 -9.36 12.41 7.42
N PRO A 73 -9.19 11.95 8.67
CA PRO A 73 -8.91 12.86 9.77
C PRO A 73 -7.54 13.52 9.51
N SER A 74 -7.38 14.83 9.76
CA SER A 74 -6.06 15.44 9.62
C SER A 74 -5.15 14.87 10.70
N PHE A 75 -4.03 14.29 10.28
CA PHE A 75 -3.02 13.79 11.19
C PHE A 75 -1.84 14.75 11.18
N LEU A 76 -1.65 15.46 12.29
CA LEU A 76 -0.43 16.22 12.52
C LEU A 76 0.56 15.29 13.20
N GLU A 77 1.71 15.07 12.56
CA GLU A 77 2.79 14.32 13.20
C GLU A 77 3.28 14.96 14.49
N GLU A 78 3.10 16.27 14.61
CA GLU A 78 3.37 17.04 15.83
C GLU A 78 2.63 16.45 17.05
N ASP A 79 1.44 15.86 16.88
CA ASP A 79 0.68 15.21 17.97
C ASP A 79 1.36 13.93 18.50
N CYS A 80 2.31 13.38 17.74
CA CYS A 80 2.96 12.12 18.06
C CYS A 80 4.34 12.28 18.71
N PHE A 81 4.99 13.43 18.55
CA PHE A 81 6.35 13.65 19.03
C PHE A 81 6.38 14.68 20.17
N ASP A 82 6.62 14.22 21.40
CA ASP A 82 6.95 15.14 22.49
C ASP A 82 8.28 15.84 22.16
N GLU A 83 8.33 17.18 22.28
CA GLU A 83 9.54 17.99 22.11
C GLU A 83 10.71 17.35 22.89
N GLY A 84 11.72 16.84 22.18
CA GLY A 84 12.91 16.21 22.77
C GLY A 84 12.98 14.68 22.71
N SER A 85 12.12 14.00 21.96
CA SER A 85 12.20 12.54 21.75
C SER A 85 12.81 12.14 20.40
N TYR A 86 12.52 12.92 19.35
CA TYR A 86 12.95 12.70 17.98
C TYR A 86 12.66 14.01 17.23
N ASN A 87 13.64 14.58 16.54
CA ASN A 87 13.40 15.69 15.62
C ASN A 87 13.28 15.06 14.22
N PRO A 88 12.08 14.91 13.65
CA PRO A 88 11.98 14.52 12.27
C PRO A 88 12.65 15.64 11.48
N GLY A 89 13.80 15.37 10.84
CA GLY A 89 14.49 16.34 9.98
C GLY A 89 13.67 16.82 8.78
N PHE A 90 12.39 16.44 8.71
CA PHE A 90 11.38 16.92 7.80
C PHE A 90 10.37 17.73 8.62
N LYS A 91 10.48 19.05 8.56
CA LYS A 91 9.31 19.90 8.77
C LYS A 91 8.38 19.57 7.61
N TYR A 92 7.18 19.07 7.90
CA TYR A 92 6.11 19.22 6.93
C TYR A 92 5.97 20.71 6.71
N ASP A 93 5.97 21.13 5.44
CA ASP A 93 5.71 22.52 5.09
C ASP A 93 4.56 23.01 5.95
N GLU A 94 4.80 24.13 6.63
CA GLU A 94 3.89 24.82 7.53
C GLU A 94 2.57 25.11 6.77
N MET A 95 1.70 24.10 6.66
CA MET A 95 0.36 24.24 6.13
C MET A 95 -0.48 24.86 7.24
N MET A 96 -0.61 26.19 7.14
CA MET A 96 -1.61 27.05 7.76
C MET A 96 -2.59 26.31 8.66
N VAL A 97 -2.24 26.19 9.95
CA VAL A 97 -3.20 25.90 10.99
C VAL A 97 -4.00 27.19 11.21
N GLU A 98 -5.06 27.37 10.43
CA GLU A 98 -6.14 28.25 10.91
C GLU A 98 -6.72 27.57 12.16
N GLU A 99 -6.61 28.26 13.29
CA GLU A 99 -7.13 27.82 14.57
C GLU A 99 -8.59 27.35 14.47
N GLY A 100 -8.86 26.15 14.95
CA GLY A 100 -10.22 25.66 15.19
C GLY A 100 -10.77 24.75 14.09
N GLU A 101 -10.94 23.48 14.46
CA GLU A 101 -11.47 22.37 13.67
C GLU A 101 -10.52 21.83 12.59
N VAL A 102 -9.89 20.70 12.92
CA VAL A 102 -9.31 19.73 11.97
C VAL A 102 -10.36 19.37 10.92
N LYS A 103 -10.43 20.13 9.83
CA LYS A 103 -11.33 19.81 8.72
C LYS A 103 -10.81 18.53 8.05
N PRO A 104 -11.68 17.53 7.80
CA PRO A 104 -11.24 16.33 7.09
C PRO A 104 -10.76 16.74 5.70
N ALA A 105 -9.49 16.46 5.42
CA ALA A 105 -8.93 16.75 4.11
C ALA A 105 -9.54 15.76 3.11
N LYS A 106 -10.24 16.28 2.10
CA LYS A 106 -10.68 15.50 0.95
C LYS A 106 -9.46 15.18 0.12
N LYS A 107 -9.01 13.92 0.19
CA LYS A 107 -7.86 13.40 -0.57
C LYS A 107 -8.35 12.35 -1.56
N THR A 108 -7.57 12.09 -2.60
CA THR A 108 -7.83 10.94 -3.46
C THR A 108 -7.55 9.63 -2.70
N LEU A 109 -8.17 8.53 -3.10
CA LEU A 109 -7.88 7.21 -2.52
C LEU A 109 -6.41 6.81 -2.76
N CYS A 110 -5.81 7.24 -3.87
CA CYS A 110 -4.38 7.08 -4.13
C CYS A 110 -3.49 7.80 -3.09
N GLU A 111 -3.82 9.04 -2.74
CA GLU A 111 -3.12 9.79 -1.69
C GLU A 111 -3.30 9.13 -0.31
N ALA A 112 -4.52 8.69 0.00
CA ALA A 112 -4.82 7.96 1.24
C ALA A 112 -4.00 6.66 1.36
N LEU A 113 -3.86 5.90 0.26
CA LEU A 113 -3.02 4.70 0.21
C LEU A 113 -1.54 5.02 0.43
N SER A 114 -1.06 6.13 -0.15
CA SER A 114 0.32 6.60 0.01
C SER A 114 0.62 7.02 1.45
N GLU A 115 -0.32 7.71 2.11
CA GLU A 115 -0.24 8.10 3.52
C GLU A 115 -0.23 6.87 4.44
N ARG A 116 -1.08 5.87 4.15
CA ARG A 116 -1.02 4.61 4.87
C ARG A 116 0.35 3.92 4.74
N GLU A 117 0.92 3.89 3.54
CA GLU A 117 2.23 3.28 3.32
C GLU A 117 3.35 4.03 4.05
N SER A 118 3.30 5.36 4.12
CA SER A 118 4.28 6.13 4.89
C SER A 118 4.19 5.82 6.39
N LEU A 119 2.98 5.70 6.93
CA LEU A 119 2.74 5.32 8.32
C LEU A 119 3.26 3.91 8.63
N LYS A 120 3.00 2.94 7.75
CA LYS A 120 3.52 1.57 7.91
C LYS A 120 5.04 1.54 7.94
N ARG A 121 5.71 2.23 7.02
CA ARG A 121 7.18 2.34 7.02
C ARG A 121 7.71 2.94 8.31
N ARG A 122 7.03 3.95 8.86
CA ARG A 122 7.45 4.58 10.12
C ARG A 122 7.27 3.68 11.33
N ILE A 123 6.17 2.92 11.38
CA ILE A 123 5.95 1.90 12.41
C ILE A 123 7.09 0.86 12.33
N GLU A 124 7.45 0.39 11.14
CA GLU A 124 8.58 -0.54 10.93
C GLU A 124 9.91 0.06 11.42
N LEU A 125 10.19 1.33 11.13
CA LEU A 125 11.39 2.03 11.63
C LEU A 125 11.40 2.11 13.17
N MET A 126 10.26 2.42 13.79
CA MET A 126 10.14 2.44 15.26
C MET A 126 10.33 1.05 15.86
N GLN A 127 9.76 0.00 15.26
CA GLN A 127 9.99 -1.38 15.69
C GLN A 127 11.47 -1.78 15.57
N PHE A 128 12.12 -1.39 14.47
CA PHE A 128 13.54 -1.64 14.25
C PHE A 128 14.41 -0.95 15.32
N THR A 129 14.17 0.33 15.59
CA THR A 129 14.93 1.07 16.62
C THR A 129 14.71 0.51 18.03
N ILE A 130 13.49 0.13 18.39
CA ILE A 130 13.17 -0.49 19.69
C ILE A 130 13.86 -1.85 19.83
N SER A 131 13.83 -2.68 18.79
CA SER A 131 14.48 -4.00 18.81
C SER A 131 16.01 -3.87 18.90
N ALA A 132 16.62 -2.97 18.14
CA ALA A 132 18.06 -2.69 18.24
C ALA A 132 18.47 -2.19 19.64
N GLY A 133 17.67 -1.31 20.25
CA GLY A 133 17.91 -0.83 21.61
C GLY A 133 17.74 -1.90 22.69
N SER A 134 16.91 -2.91 22.45
CA SER A 134 16.67 -4.01 23.41
C SER A 134 17.84 -5.01 23.44
N VAL A 135 18.51 -5.24 22.31
CA VAL A 135 19.67 -6.16 22.21
C VAL A 135 20.84 -5.71 23.10
N ALA A 136 21.01 -4.40 23.29
CA ALA A 136 22.05 -3.83 24.16
C ALA A 136 21.94 -4.27 25.64
N ASN A 137 20.74 -4.60 26.13
CA ASN A 137 20.51 -4.95 27.54
C ASN A 137 20.84 -6.42 27.88
N ASN A 138 21.13 -7.27 26.88
CA ASN A 138 21.29 -8.72 27.08
C ASN A 138 22.74 -9.18 27.30
N PHE A 139 23.74 -8.29 27.19
CA PHE A 139 25.15 -8.62 27.41
C PHE A 139 25.57 -8.40 28.86
N ASN A 140 25.22 -9.34 29.74
CA ASN A 140 25.70 -9.39 31.12
C ASN A 140 26.43 -10.72 31.37
N TYR A 141 27.64 -10.90 30.83
CA TYR A 141 28.40 -12.13 31.06
C TYR A 141 29.90 -11.93 31.34
N SER A 142 30.36 -10.80 31.89
CA SER A 142 31.56 -10.79 32.74
C SER A 142 31.74 -9.44 33.46
N LYS A 143 32.37 -9.45 34.64
CA LYS A 143 32.78 -8.23 35.37
C LYS A 143 33.88 -7.42 34.66
N SER A 144 34.42 -7.94 33.56
CA SER A 144 35.46 -7.32 32.73
C SER A 144 34.95 -6.81 31.37
N GLU A 145 33.64 -6.86 31.11
CA GLU A 145 33.06 -6.41 29.83
C GLU A 145 32.53 -4.96 29.91
N ILE A 146 32.75 -4.21 28.83
CA ILE A 146 32.26 -2.84 28.67
C ILE A 146 30.72 -2.88 28.59
N LYS A 147 30.05 -2.17 29.51
CA LYS A 147 28.58 -2.08 29.54
C LYS A 147 28.05 -1.38 28.29
N ILE A 148 27.21 -2.06 27.52
CA ILE A 148 26.50 -1.47 26.39
C ILE A 148 25.27 -0.76 26.94
N ILE A 149 25.12 0.54 26.66
CA ILE A 149 23.96 1.34 27.06
C ILE A 149 23.14 1.73 25.83
N CYS A 150 21.81 1.65 25.94
CA CYS A 150 20.93 2.20 24.92
C CYS A 150 20.82 3.72 25.09
N LEU A 151 21.14 4.48 24.04
CA LEU A 151 21.04 5.94 24.01
C LEU A 151 19.60 6.45 23.86
N ILE A 152 18.70 5.58 23.37
CA ILE A 152 17.34 5.95 22.99
C ILE A 152 16.36 5.41 24.04
N ASN A 153 15.38 6.22 24.44
CA ASN A 153 14.35 5.79 25.39
C ASN A 153 13.29 4.91 24.71
N PRO A 154 13.22 3.60 25.00
CA PRO A 154 12.29 2.69 24.33
C PRO A 154 10.82 2.98 24.68
N ILE A 155 10.55 3.50 25.89
CA ILE A 155 9.20 3.79 26.37
C ILE A 155 8.59 4.95 25.58
N LYS A 156 9.40 5.99 25.28
CA LYS A 156 8.94 7.12 24.47
C LYS A 156 8.65 6.67 23.04
N LEU A 157 9.56 5.95 22.39
CA LEU A 157 9.33 5.43 21.04
C LEU A 157 8.12 4.49 20.95
N GLN A 158 7.89 3.66 21.98
CA GLN A 158 6.72 2.79 22.04
C GLN A 158 5.42 3.60 22.06
N LYS A 159 5.37 4.73 22.78
CA LYS A 159 4.19 5.62 22.78
C LYS A 159 3.93 6.20 21.39
N VAL A 160 4.97 6.67 20.71
CA VAL A 160 4.86 7.19 19.34
C VAL A 160 4.37 6.11 18.38
N MET A 161 4.95 4.90 18.47
CA MET A 161 4.54 3.76 17.66
C MET A 161 3.08 3.37 17.87
N ASN A 162 2.59 3.41 19.12
CA ASN A 162 1.20 3.13 19.44
C ASN A 162 0.25 4.15 18.78
N LYS A 163 0.57 5.46 18.84
CA LYS A 163 -0.21 6.52 18.18
C LYS A 163 -0.23 6.35 16.65
N LEU A 164 0.92 6.08 16.03
CA LEU A 164 0.99 5.80 14.59
C LEU A 164 0.17 4.56 14.19
N SER A 165 0.20 3.52 15.03
CA SER A 165 -0.56 2.29 14.80
C SER A 165 -2.06 2.52 14.89
N GLU A 166 -2.52 3.35 15.84
CA GLU A 166 -3.91 3.76 15.94
C GLU A 166 -4.35 4.50 14.68
N HIS A 167 -3.57 5.48 14.24
CA HIS A 167 -3.90 6.26 13.05
C HIS A 167 -3.90 5.41 11.76
N SER A 168 -2.92 4.51 11.61
CA SER A 168 -2.90 3.56 10.49
C SER A 168 -4.15 2.67 10.47
N ARG A 169 -4.69 2.27 11.63
CA ARG A 169 -5.94 1.48 11.70
C ARG A 169 -7.14 2.31 11.27
N ILE A 170 -7.23 3.57 11.68
CA ILE A 170 -8.33 4.48 11.28
C ILE A 170 -8.35 4.64 9.75
N ILE A 171 -7.19 4.91 9.14
CA ILE A 171 -7.08 5.01 7.68
C ILE A 171 -7.46 3.69 7.01
N ASP A 172 -6.94 2.56 7.50
CA ASP A 172 -7.27 1.25 6.93
C ASP A 172 -8.78 0.96 7.00
N THR A 173 -9.44 1.24 8.12
CA THR A 173 -10.90 1.06 8.26
C THR A 173 -11.66 1.92 7.25
N LYS A 174 -11.32 3.21 7.12
CA LYS A 174 -11.97 4.11 6.15
C LYS A 174 -11.76 3.66 4.70
N ILE A 175 -10.54 3.21 4.37
CA ILE A 175 -10.25 2.66 3.04
C ILE A 175 -11.09 1.40 2.79
N GLN A 176 -11.24 0.52 3.79
CA GLN A 176 -12.08 -0.67 3.62
C GLN A 176 -13.55 -0.32 3.45
N GLU A 177 -14.10 0.60 4.26
CA GLU A 177 -15.47 1.10 4.13
C GLU A 177 -15.73 1.61 2.70
N LEU A 178 -14.85 2.46 2.18
CA LEU A 178 -14.96 2.99 0.82
C LEU A 178 -14.83 1.91 -0.26
N ASN A 179 -13.97 0.90 -0.06
CA ASN A 179 -13.89 -0.20 -1.01
C ASN A 179 -15.23 -0.95 -1.15
N TRP A 180 -16.05 -0.98 -0.10
CA TRP A 180 -17.38 -1.60 -0.14
C TRP A 180 -18.49 -0.66 -0.61
N GLU A 181 -18.31 0.65 -0.44
CA GLU A 181 -19.27 1.65 -0.89
C GLU A 181 -19.18 1.88 -2.41
N VAL A 182 -17.96 1.98 -2.95
CA VAL A 182 -17.72 2.38 -4.35
C VAL A 182 -18.14 1.29 -5.34
N ASP A 183 -19.06 1.65 -6.23
CA ASP A 183 -19.41 0.88 -7.43
C ASP A 183 -18.33 1.05 -8.51
N PHE A 184 -17.53 0.00 -8.71
CA PHE A 184 -16.36 0.03 -9.58
C PHE A 184 -16.72 0.23 -11.06
N GLU A 185 -17.77 -0.44 -11.53
CA GLU A 185 -18.21 -0.38 -12.93
C GLU A 185 -18.72 1.01 -13.31
N ASP A 186 -19.52 1.64 -12.44
CA ASP A 186 -20.11 2.96 -12.69
C ASP A 186 -19.05 4.05 -12.78
N VAL A 187 -18.07 4.02 -11.87
CA VAL A 187 -16.95 4.97 -11.88
C VAL A 187 -16.08 4.75 -13.12
N LEU A 188 -15.72 3.50 -13.43
CA LEU A 188 -14.90 3.18 -14.59
C LEU A 188 -15.58 3.59 -15.91
N GLU A 189 -16.88 3.34 -16.05
CA GLU A 189 -17.63 3.79 -17.22
C GLU A 189 -17.61 5.31 -17.39
N THR A 190 -17.76 6.03 -16.29
CA THR A 190 -17.74 7.50 -16.28
C THR A 190 -16.38 8.02 -16.73
N ILE A 191 -15.28 7.42 -16.23
CA ILE A 191 -13.91 7.76 -16.63
C ILE A 191 -13.69 7.48 -18.13
N ILE A 192 -14.13 6.32 -18.63
CA ILE A 192 -13.98 5.94 -20.03
C ILE A 192 -14.78 6.88 -20.94
N LYS A 193 -16.02 7.22 -20.57
CA LYS A 193 -16.87 8.17 -21.32
C LYS A 193 -16.19 9.55 -21.39
N ARG A 194 -15.62 10.04 -20.29
CA ARG A 194 -14.87 11.32 -20.24
C ARG A 194 -13.64 11.30 -21.16
N LYS A 195 -12.78 10.29 -21.04
CA LYS A 195 -11.58 10.15 -21.90
C LYS A 195 -11.90 9.99 -23.39
N ARG A 196 -12.98 9.27 -23.73
CA ARG A 196 -13.47 9.16 -25.11
C ARG A 196 -13.97 10.50 -25.65
N ALA A 197 -14.67 11.29 -24.83
CA ALA A 197 -15.15 12.62 -25.21
C ALA A 197 -13.98 13.59 -25.44
N GLU A 198 -12.96 13.57 -24.58
CA GLU A 198 -11.73 14.35 -24.73
C GLU A 198 -10.97 13.95 -26.00
N SER A 199 -10.79 12.66 -26.26
CA SER A 199 -10.13 12.17 -27.47
C SER A 199 -10.85 12.58 -28.76
N ARG A 200 -12.20 12.64 -28.73
CA ARG A 200 -13.01 13.15 -29.85
C ARG A 200 -12.90 14.68 -30.00
N LYS A 201 -12.80 15.43 -28.90
CA LYS A 201 -12.54 16.88 -28.94
C LYS A 201 -11.16 17.17 -29.52
N VAL A 202 -10.11 16.48 -29.08
CA VAL A 202 -8.74 16.64 -29.61
C VAL A 202 -8.71 16.36 -31.12
N ARG A 203 -9.33 15.27 -31.59
CA ARG A 203 -9.45 15.00 -33.04
C ARG A 203 -10.23 16.06 -33.81
N ARG A 204 -11.20 16.73 -33.18
CA ARG A 204 -11.98 17.81 -33.79
C ARG A 204 -11.22 19.13 -33.89
N TRP A 205 -10.20 19.34 -33.05
CA TRP A 205 -9.32 20.52 -33.10
C TRP A 205 -8.21 20.42 -34.15
N TYR A 206 -7.80 19.20 -34.54
CA TYR A 206 -6.81 18.98 -35.61
C TYR A 206 -7.39 19.03 -37.04
N PHE A 207 -8.68 19.37 -37.19
CA PHE A 207 -9.39 19.38 -38.48
C PHE A 207 -10.03 20.74 -38.84
N PHE A 208 -9.55 21.84 -38.23
CA PHE A 208 -9.91 23.21 -38.62
C PHE A 208 -8.67 24.00 -39.04
#